data_AF-A0A935SWI3-F1
#
_entry.id   AF-A0A935SWI3-F1
#
_cell.length_a   1.000
_cell.length_b   1.000
_cell.length_c   1.000
_cell.angle_alpha   90.00
_cell.angle_beta   90.00
_cell.angle_gamma   90.00
#
_symmetry.space_group_name_H-M   'P 1'
#
loop_
_entity.id
_entity.type
_entity.pdbx_description
1 polymer ?
#
loop_
_entity_poly.entity_id
_entity_poly.type
_entity_poly.pdbx_seq_one_letter_code
_entity_poly.pdbx_strand_id
1 'polypeptide(L)'
;MESLADKVLIAFVSAIFGIVAAVLTPRFLDWRRRIKLHKDLIHELESIKTQIYMRHLAGARSLQQLTHGLIDMSSNVRLSTPIFSNFYKDICSDLNVFQRQSFEMIYNLIEHVDRLEQVQFERIMDWSKNPEGRDINEMMQMAKAQYENIRVIDWHIGYHLRNQTSFWAI
;
A
#
# COMPACT_ATOMS: atom_id res chain seq x y z
N MET A 1 51.83 -29.76 -28.77
CA MET A 1 52.07 -29.31 -27.38
C MET A 1 51.56 -27.88 -27.31
N GLU A 2 50.41 -27.64 -26.68
CA GLU A 2 49.97 -26.26 -26.41
C GLU A 2 51.03 -25.55 -25.58
N SER A 3 51.35 -24.32 -25.97
CA SER A 3 52.38 -23.55 -25.28
C SER A 3 51.88 -23.15 -23.89
N LEU A 4 52.81 -22.97 -22.95
CA LEU A 4 52.48 -22.46 -21.60
C LEU A 4 51.70 -21.13 -21.66
N ALA A 5 51.93 -20.32 -22.70
CA ALA A 5 51.22 -19.07 -22.93
C ALA A 5 49.73 -19.27 -23.22
N ASP A 6 49.36 -20.31 -23.99
CA ASP A 6 47.96 -20.59 -24.32
C ASP A 6 47.17 -20.99 -23.07
N LYS A 7 47.78 -21.79 -22.19
CA LYS A 7 47.17 -22.21 -20.91
C LYS A 7 46.98 -21.03 -19.96
N VAL A 8 47.96 -20.13 -19.89
CA VAL A 8 47.87 -18.90 -19.07
C VAL A 8 46.78 -17.97 -19.62
N LEU A 9 46.68 -17.83 -20.93
CA LEU A 9 45.66 -17.01 -21.57
C LEU A 9 44.24 -17.55 -21.32
N ILE A 10 44.04 -18.86 -21.43
CA ILE A 10 42.75 -19.51 -21.12
C ILE A 10 42.39 -19.33 -19.63
N ALA A 11 43.37 -19.46 -18.73
CA ALA A 11 43.15 -19.24 -17.30
C ALA A 11 42.77 -17.77 -17.00
N PHE A 12 43.40 -16.81 -17.69
CA PHE A 12 43.11 -15.40 -17.51
C PHE A 12 41.72 -15.02 -18.04
N VAL A 13 41.35 -15.51 -19.23
CA VAL A 13 40.03 -15.29 -19.82
C VAL A 13 38.92 -15.91 -18.96
N SER A 14 39.13 -17.12 -18.43
CA SER A 14 38.15 -17.76 -17.55
C SER A 14 37.99 -17.03 -16.20
N ALA A 15 39.08 -16.50 -15.63
CA ALA A 15 39.03 -15.65 -14.44
C ALA A 15 38.24 -14.35 -14.69
N ILE A 16 38.47 -13.68 -15.83
CA ILE A 16 37.70 -12.48 -16.22
C ILE A 16 36.22 -12.82 -16.38
N PHE A 17 35.89 -13.91 -17.06
CA PHE A 17 34.50 -14.36 -17.20
C PHE A 17 33.85 -14.66 -15.84
N GLY A 18 34.58 -15.28 -14.92
CA GLY A 18 34.11 -15.52 -13.56
C GLY A 18 33.78 -14.23 -12.82
N ILE A 19 34.64 -13.21 -12.91
CA ILE A 19 34.43 -11.89 -12.30
C ILE A 19 33.22 -11.18 -12.93
N VAL A 20 33.14 -11.17 -14.26
CA VAL A 20 32.03 -10.54 -14.99
C VAL A 20 30.70 -11.20 -14.65
N ALA A 21 30.65 -12.54 -14.63
CA ALA A 21 29.46 -13.28 -14.23
C ALA A 21 29.07 -13.00 -12.77
N ALA A 22 30.06 -12.93 -11.85
CA ALA A 22 29.82 -12.63 -10.45
C ALA A 22 29.26 -11.21 -10.21
N VAL A 23 29.58 -10.25 -11.08
CA VAL A 23 29.07 -8.88 -10.99
C VAL A 23 27.72 -8.70 -11.68
N LEU A 24 27.51 -9.36 -12.82
CA LEU A 24 26.27 -9.22 -13.61
C LEU A 24 25.10 -9.99 -13.01
N THR A 25 25.35 -11.18 -12.45
CA THR A 25 24.30 -12.02 -11.87
C THR A 25 23.50 -11.32 -10.76
N PRO A 26 24.12 -10.72 -9.72
CA PRO A 26 23.37 -10.03 -8.67
C PRO A 26 22.59 -8.84 -9.21
N ARG A 27 23.17 -8.04 -10.11
CA ARG A 27 22.46 -6.90 -10.74
C ARG A 27 21.21 -7.33 -11.50
N PHE A 28 21.29 -8.43 -12.24
CA PHE A 28 20.16 -8.97 -12.99
C PHE A 28 19.06 -9.49 -12.05
N LEU A 29 19.44 -10.18 -10.97
CA LEU A 29 18.49 -10.67 -9.97
C LEU A 29 17.81 -9.52 -9.23
N ASP A 30 18.56 -8.49 -8.86
CA ASP A 30 18.02 -7.28 -8.22
C ASP A 30 17.04 -6.55 -9.14
N TRP A 31 17.39 -6.40 -10.42
CA TRP A 31 16.51 -5.80 -11.41
C TRP A 31 15.19 -6.58 -11.55
N ARG A 32 15.27 -7.91 -11.65
CA ARG A 32 14.07 -8.77 -11.68
C ARG A 32 13.23 -8.66 -10.40
N ARG A 33 13.88 -8.61 -9.23
CA ARG A 33 13.18 -8.43 -7.95
C ARG A 33 12.44 -7.09 -7.92
N ARG A 34 13.07 -6.00 -8.38
CA ARG A 34 12.46 -4.67 -8.45
C ARG A 34 11.24 -4.65 -9.37
N ILE A 35 11.34 -5.22 -10.57
CA ILE A 35 10.21 -5.35 -11.50
C ILE A 35 9.04 -6.09 -10.84
N LYS A 36 9.34 -7.19 -10.15
CA LYS A 36 8.32 -7.97 -9.44
C LYS A 36 7.66 -7.16 -8.33
N LEU A 37 8.45 -6.48 -7.48
CA LEU A 37 7.92 -5.65 -6.39
C LEU A 37 7.01 -4.53 -6.90
N HIS A 38 7.35 -3.89 -8.01
CA HIS A 38 6.50 -2.88 -8.63
C HIS A 38 5.18 -3.46 -9.13
N LYS A 39 5.23 -4.63 -9.76
CA LYS A 39 4.03 -5.34 -10.19
C LYS A 39 3.15 -5.71 -8.99
N ASP A 40 3.75 -6.24 -7.93
CA ASP A 40 3.07 -6.63 -6.70
C ASP A 40 2.44 -5.40 -6.01
N LEU A 41 3.13 -4.25 -6.01
CA LEU A 41 2.60 -2.97 -5.52
C LEU A 41 1.36 -2.51 -6.29
N ILE A 42 1.38 -2.61 -7.62
CA ILE A 42 0.22 -2.25 -8.45
C ILE A 42 -0.97 -3.17 -8.13
N HIS A 43 -0.74 -4.48 -7.99
CA HIS A 43 -1.80 -5.42 -7.61
C HIS A 43 -2.35 -5.11 -6.21
N GLU A 44 -1.49 -4.72 -5.28
CA GLU A 44 -1.92 -4.27 -3.96
C GLU A 44 -2.79 -3.01 -4.05
N LEU A 45 -2.39 -2.01 -4.85
CA LEU A 45 -3.20 -0.81 -5.08
C LEU A 45 -4.56 -1.11 -5.70
N GLU A 46 -4.64 -2.02 -6.66
CA GLU A 46 -5.90 -2.47 -7.26
C GLU A 46 -6.80 -3.19 -6.24
N SER A 47 -6.20 -4.05 -5.42
CA SER A 47 -6.90 -4.73 -4.32
C SER A 47 -7.43 -3.73 -3.29
N ILE A 48 -6.60 -2.77 -2.87
CA ILE A 48 -6.99 -1.71 -1.94
C ILE A 48 -8.12 -0.87 -2.54
N LYS A 49 -8.03 -0.49 -3.82
CA LYS A 49 -9.10 0.26 -4.50
C LYS A 49 -10.45 -0.45 -4.44
N THR A 50 -10.44 -1.75 -4.67
CA THR A 50 -11.66 -2.57 -4.61
C THR A 50 -12.25 -2.60 -3.20
N GLN A 51 -11.39 -2.75 -2.17
CA GLN A 51 -11.81 -2.73 -0.77
C GLN A 51 -12.34 -1.34 -0.36
N ILE A 52 -11.68 -0.27 -0.80
CA ILE A 52 -12.07 1.12 -0.56
C ILE A 52 -13.40 1.46 -1.19
N TYR A 53 -13.69 0.97 -2.39
CA TYR A 53 -15.00 1.17 -3.02
C TYR A 53 -16.14 0.62 -2.15
N MET A 54 -15.96 -0.57 -1.59
CA MET A 54 -16.95 -1.17 -0.68
C MET A 54 -17.08 -0.35 0.60
N ARG A 55 -15.96 0.12 1.17
CA ARG A 55 -15.98 0.97 2.36
C ARG A 55 -16.60 2.34 2.12
N HIS A 56 -16.43 2.91 0.93
CA HIS A 56 -17.07 4.16 0.55
C HIS A 56 -18.61 4.02 0.52
N LEU A 57 -19.12 2.92 -0.04
CA LEU A 57 -20.55 2.60 -0.02
C LEU A 57 -21.06 2.40 1.42
N ALA A 58 -20.32 1.65 2.24
CA ALA A 58 -20.66 1.43 3.64
C ALA A 58 -20.66 2.75 4.45
N GLY A 59 -19.66 3.60 4.27
CA GLY A 59 -19.55 4.90 4.93
C GLY A 59 -20.68 5.85 4.54
N ALA A 60 -21.04 5.91 3.26
CA ALA A 60 -22.18 6.70 2.79
C ALA A 60 -23.50 6.25 3.43
N ARG A 61 -23.72 4.93 3.54
CA ARG A 61 -24.88 4.34 4.21
C ARG A 61 -24.89 4.64 5.72
N SER A 62 -23.74 4.51 6.38
CA SER A 62 -23.60 4.80 7.82
C SER A 62 -23.92 6.28 8.12
N LEU A 63 -23.42 7.20 7.30
CA LEU A 63 -23.77 8.62 7.41
C LEU A 63 -25.29 8.85 7.27
N GLN A 64 -25.94 8.21 6.30
CA GLN A 64 -27.41 8.31 6.14
C GLN A 64 -28.14 7.78 7.40
N GLN A 65 -27.74 6.62 7.93
CA GLN A 65 -28.34 6.08 9.16
C GLN A 65 -28.14 7.02 10.35
N LEU A 66 -26.95 7.59 10.52
CA LEU A 66 -26.63 8.54 11.59
C LEU A 66 -27.49 9.81 11.52
N THR A 67 -27.82 10.30 10.32
CA THR A 67 -28.75 11.44 10.18
C THR A 67 -30.17 11.13 10.65
N HIS A 68 -30.55 9.85 10.71
CA HIS A 68 -31.80 9.38 11.28
C HIS A 68 -31.66 8.93 12.75
N GLY A 69 -30.50 9.16 13.37
CA GLY A 69 -30.21 8.74 14.75
C GLY A 69 -29.98 7.23 14.92
N LEU A 70 -29.80 6.51 13.81
CA LEU A 70 -29.52 5.07 13.80
C LEU A 70 -28.01 4.83 13.78
N ILE A 71 -27.57 3.80 14.52
CA ILE A 71 -26.17 3.38 14.57
C ILE A 71 -26.10 2.00 13.92
N ASP A 72 -25.29 1.87 12.87
CA ASP A 72 -24.98 0.58 12.27
C ASP A 72 -23.78 -0.07 12.99
N MET A 73 -23.87 -1.38 13.22
CA MET A 73 -22.80 -2.18 13.84
C MET A 73 -21.92 -2.89 12.80
N SER A 74 -22.07 -2.56 11.51
CA SER A 74 -21.22 -3.16 10.48
C SER A 74 -19.76 -2.74 10.67
N SER A 75 -18.91 -3.68 11.09
CA SER A 75 -17.46 -3.54 11.09
C SER A 75 -16.93 -3.95 9.73
N ASN A 76 -16.06 -3.12 9.14
CA ASN A 76 -15.37 -3.46 7.90
C ASN A 76 -14.12 -4.30 8.20
N VAL A 77 -13.80 -5.23 7.30
CA VAL A 77 -12.53 -5.98 7.39
C VAL A 77 -11.37 -5.04 7.14
N ARG A 78 -10.36 -5.06 8.01
CA ARG A 78 -9.11 -4.28 7.92
C ARG A 78 -8.50 -4.32 6.51
N LEU A 79 -8.01 -3.17 6.02
CA LEU A 79 -7.36 -3.12 4.71
C LEU A 79 -6.03 -3.88 4.78
N SER A 80 -5.83 -4.80 3.84
CA SER A 80 -4.60 -5.58 3.73
C SER A 80 -3.57 -4.84 2.90
N THR A 81 -2.42 -4.50 3.50
CA THR A 81 -1.32 -3.76 2.84
C THR A 81 0.06 -4.40 3.03
N PRO A 82 0.26 -5.69 2.66
CA PRO A 82 1.49 -6.44 2.93
C PRO A 82 2.74 -5.93 2.18
N ILE A 83 2.58 -5.36 0.98
CA ILE A 83 3.68 -4.81 0.19
C ILE A 83 4.09 -3.46 0.77
N PHE A 84 3.13 -2.60 1.12
CA PHE A 84 3.45 -1.36 1.84
C PHE A 84 4.12 -1.64 3.17
N SER A 85 3.65 -2.59 3.98
CA SER A 85 4.23 -2.80 5.32
C SER A 85 5.63 -3.42 5.28
N ASN A 86 5.88 -4.37 4.38
CA ASN A 86 7.12 -5.14 4.41
C ASN A 86 8.20 -4.66 3.43
N PHE A 87 7.81 -3.97 2.36
CA PHE A 87 8.72 -3.62 1.25
C PHE A 87 8.77 -2.14 0.91
N TYR A 88 8.18 -1.25 1.73
CA TYR A 88 8.17 0.20 1.47
C TYR A 88 9.55 0.79 1.19
N LYS A 89 10.57 0.40 1.98
CA LYS A 89 11.94 0.89 1.81
C LYS A 89 12.52 0.53 0.44
N ASP A 90 12.29 -0.70 0.00
CA ASP A 90 12.79 -1.20 -1.28
C ASP A 90 12.12 -0.46 -2.44
N ILE A 91 10.80 -0.28 -2.35
CA ILE A 91 9.99 0.44 -3.34
C ILE A 91 10.40 1.91 -3.41
N CYS A 92 10.51 2.58 -2.26
CA CYS A 92 10.81 4.01 -2.21
C CYS A 92 12.13 4.36 -2.89
N SER A 93 13.12 3.46 -2.89
CA SER A 93 14.42 3.74 -3.50
C SER A 93 14.33 4.18 -4.97
N ASP A 94 13.33 3.68 -5.70
CA ASP A 94 13.14 3.94 -7.13
C ASP A 94 12.11 5.06 -7.42
N LEU A 95 11.41 5.54 -6.38
CA LEU A 95 10.35 6.55 -6.52
C LEU A 95 10.87 7.97 -6.37
N ASN A 96 10.26 8.90 -7.10
CA ASN A 96 10.49 10.33 -6.88
C ASN A 96 9.85 10.81 -5.55
N VAL A 97 10.25 12.00 -5.10
CA VAL A 97 9.80 12.55 -3.80
C VAL A 97 8.27 12.65 -3.71
N PHE A 98 7.60 13.11 -4.77
CA PHE A 98 6.15 13.26 -4.78
C PHE A 98 5.42 11.91 -4.74
N GLN A 99 5.94 10.90 -5.44
CA GLN A 99 5.42 9.54 -5.39
C GLN A 99 5.58 8.95 -3.98
N ARG A 100 6.75 9.11 -3.35
CA ARG A 100 7.00 8.65 -1.97
C ARG A 100 6.01 9.28 -0.99
N GLN A 101 5.86 10.61 -1.04
CA GLN A 101 4.90 11.33 -0.20
C GLN A 101 3.47 10.85 -0.43
N SER A 102 3.07 10.67 -1.69
CA SER A 102 1.73 10.18 -1.99
C SER A 102 1.49 8.76 -1.47
N PHE A 103 2.48 7.87 -1.55
CA PHE A 103 2.36 6.52 -1.01
C PHE A 103 2.37 6.47 0.51
N GLU A 104 3.21 7.28 1.14
CA GLU A 104 3.21 7.48 2.58
C GLU A 104 1.83 7.98 3.07
N MET A 105 1.25 8.92 2.33
CA MET A 105 -0.07 9.45 2.66
C MET A 105 -1.16 8.39 2.51
N ILE A 106 -1.13 7.56 1.44
CA ILE A 106 -2.06 6.43 1.29
C ILE A 106 -1.94 5.51 2.51
N TYR A 107 -0.71 5.11 2.87
CA TYR A 107 -0.47 4.19 3.99
C TYR A 107 -0.98 4.74 5.32
N ASN A 108 -0.64 5.98 5.65
CA ASN A 108 -1.06 6.64 6.89
C ASN A 108 -2.57 6.83 6.96
N LEU A 109 -3.21 7.20 5.85
CA LEU A 109 -4.67 7.35 5.80
C LEU A 109 -5.37 6.00 5.95
N ILE A 110 -4.84 4.92 5.39
CA ILE A 110 -5.37 3.56 5.60
C ILE A 110 -5.32 3.19 7.08
N GLU A 111 -4.18 3.38 7.73
CA GLU A 111 -4.04 3.10 9.18
C GLU A 111 -5.02 3.95 10.01
N HIS A 112 -5.18 5.23 9.65
CA HIS A 112 -6.10 6.12 10.33
C HIS A 112 -7.56 5.67 10.16
N VAL A 113 -7.96 5.24 8.96
CA VAL A 113 -9.30 4.72 8.70
C VAL A 113 -9.57 3.48 9.53
N ASP A 114 -8.63 2.52 9.56
CA ASP A 114 -8.77 1.29 10.36
C ASP A 114 -8.84 1.61 11.87
N ARG A 115 -8.03 2.56 12.36
CA ARG A 115 -8.07 2.99 13.76
C ARG A 115 -9.40 3.65 14.12
N LEU A 116 -9.95 4.49 13.25
CA LEU A 116 -11.27 5.11 13.47
C LEU A 116 -12.38 4.07 13.51
N GLU A 117 -12.35 3.07 12.64
CA GLU A 117 -13.32 1.96 12.66
C GLU A 117 -13.25 1.18 13.98
N GLN A 118 -12.04 0.93 14.50
CA GLN A 118 -11.86 0.28 15.78
C GLN A 118 -12.42 1.13 16.93
N VAL A 119 -12.09 2.42 16.98
CA VAL A 119 -12.61 3.34 18.01
C VAL A 119 -14.13 3.44 17.95
N GLN A 120 -14.71 3.54 16.74
CA GLN A 120 -16.17 3.53 16.56
C GLN A 120 -16.79 2.24 17.12
N PHE A 121 -16.20 1.09 16.81
CA PHE A 121 -16.69 -0.19 17.33
C PHE A 121 -16.64 -0.24 18.87
N GLU A 122 -15.53 0.19 19.47
CA GLU A 122 -15.37 0.26 20.93
C GLU A 122 -16.42 1.20 21.56
N ARG A 123 -16.66 2.37 20.97
CA ARG A 123 -17.70 3.32 21.41
C ARG A 123 -19.11 2.72 21.34
N ILE A 124 -19.44 2.05 20.24
CA ILE A 124 -20.74 1.39 20.07
C ILE A 124 -20.93 0.31 21.15
N MET A 125 -19.90 -0.48 21.43
CA MET A 125 -19.92 -1.49 22.49
C MET A 125 -20.08 -0.86 23.88
N ASP A 126 -19.43 0.26 24.15
CA ASP A 126 -19.61 0.98 25.43
C ASP A 126 -21.02 1.55 25.58
N TRP A 127 -21.61 2.12 24.52
CA TRP A 127 -22.99 2.60 24.54
C TRP A 127 -24.03 1.48 24.66
N SER A 128 -23.71 0.28 24.22
CA SER A 128 -24.57 -0.88 24.47
C SER A 128 -24.69 -1.21 25.97
N LYS A 129 -23.66 -0.87 26.75
CA LYS A 129 -23.63 -1.07 28.22
C LYS A 129 -24.16 0.15 28.97
N ASN A 130 -23.92 1.35 28.46
CA ASN A 130 -24.38 2.61 29.04
C ASN A 130 -25.00 3.54 27.97
N PRO A 131 -26.32 3.43 27.72
CA PRO A 131 -26.99 4.19 26.67
C PRO A 131 -27.07 5.70 26.93
N GLU A 132 -26.99 6.14 28.18
CA GLU A 132 -27.12 7.56 28.57
C GLU A 132 -25.92 8.41 28.09
N GLY A 133 -24.78 7.77 27.81
CA GLY A 133 -23.58 8.42 27.28
C GLY A 133 -23.49 8.49 25.76
N ARG A 134 -24.57 8.18 25.03
CA ARG A 134 -24.56 8.16 23.56
C ARG A 134 -24.43 9.57 22.98
N ASP A 135 -23.33 9.82 22.28
CA ASP A 135 -23.12 11.06 21.51
C ASP A 135 -23.15 10.78 20.00
N ILE A 136 -24.32 10.99 19.39
CA ILE A 136 -24.50 10.79 17.94
C ILE A 136 -23.66 11.78 17.13
N ASN A 137 -23.40 12.99 17.66
CA ASN A 137 -22.57 13.97 16.97
C ASN A 137 -21.11 13.49 16.92
N GLU A 138 -20.60 12.87 17.98
CA GLU A 138 -19.27 12.24 17.98
C GLU A 138 -19.17 11.18 16.86
N MET A 139 -20.13 10.25 16.75
CA MET A 139 -20.13 9.27 15.64
C MET A 139 -20.18 9.93 14.28
N MET A 140 -21.02 10.96 14.14
CA MET A 140 -21.19 11.65 12.86
C MET A 140 -19.88 12.31 12.41
N GLN A 141 -19.12 12.90 13.34
CA GLN A 141 -17.80 13.46 13.02
C GLN A 141 -16.80 12.36 12.66
N MET A 142 -16.78 11.24 13.40
CA MET A 142 -15.89 10.11 13.09
C MET A 142 -16.21 9.49 11.72
N ALA A 143 -17.48 9.26 11.41
CA ALA A 143 -17.93 8.71 10.13
C ALA A 143 -17.62 9.66 8.98
N LYS A 144 -17.77 10.98 9.18
CA LYS A 144 -17.41 12.00 8.19
C LYS A 144 -15.90 12.01 7.92
N ALA A 145 -15.08 12.02 8.98
CA ALA A 145 -13.63 12.00 8.84
C ALA A 145 -13.15 10.73 8.11
N GLN A 146 -13.73 9.57 8.44
CA GLN A 146 -13.45 8.32 7.76
C GLN A 146 -13.82 8.39 6.27
N TYR A 147 -15.02 8.89 5.95
CA TYR A 147 -15.49 9.03 4.57
C TYR A 147 -14.58 9.97 3.75
N GLU A 148 -14.16 11.09 4.33
CA GLU A 148 -13.22 12.03 3.69
C GLU A 148 -11.86 11.38 3.44
N ASN A 149 -11.30 10.68 4.44
CA ASN A 149 -10.04 9.95 4.28
C ASN A 149 -10.11 8.90 3.17
N ILE A 150 -11.19 8.11 3.11
CA ILE A 150 -11.44 7.11 2.06
C ILE A 150 -11.44 7.75 0.67
N ARG A 151 -12.08 8.92 0.51
CA ARG A 151 -12.09 9.65 -0.77
C ARG A 151 -10.72 10.14 -1.19
N VAL A 152 -9.93 10.64 -0.24
CA VAL A 152 -8.55 11.07 -0.51
C VAL A 152 -7.72 9.86 -0.95
N ILE A 153 -7.82 8.73 -0.25
CA ILE A 153 -7.10 7.51 -0.64
C ILE A 153 -7.50 7.07 -2.05
N ASP A 154 -8.81 7.01 -2.36
CA ASP A 154 -9.30 6.60 -3.69
C ASP A 154 -8.73 7.49 -4.80
N TRP A 155 -8.68 8.81 -4.59
CA TRP A 155 -8.09 9.73 -5.56
C TRP A 155 -6.61 9.44 -5.80
N HIS A 156 -5.82 9.27 -4.73
CA HIS A 156 -4.38 9.00 -4.84
C HIS A 156 -4.08 7.65 -5.48
N ILE A 157 -4.80 6.60 -5.10
CA ILE A 157 -4.67 5.28 -5.73
C ILE A 157 -5.08 5.36 -7.21
N GLY A 158 -6.19 6.01 -7.51
CA GLY A 158 -6.65 6.22 -8.88
C GLY A 158 -5.62 6.97 -9.74
N TYR A 159 -4.94 7.96 -9.16
CA TYR A 159 -3.85 8.69 -9.82
C TYR A 159 -2.67 7.76 -10.17
N HIS A 160 -2.18 6.97 -9.22
CA HIS A 160 -1.07 6.03 -9.46
C HIS A 160 -1.41 4.94 -10.46
N LEU A 161 -2.63 4.39 -10.39
CA LEU A 161 -3.08 3.35 -11.32
C LEU A 161 -3.28 3.87 -12.75
N ARG A 162 -3.61 5.14 -12.96
CA ARG A 162 -3.71 5.74 -14.30
C ARG A 162 -2.35 6.14 -14.87
N ASN A 163 -1.41 6.52 -14.01
CA ASN A 163 -0.10 7.06 -14.39
C ASN A 163 1.04 6.03 -14.23
N GLN A 164 0.73 4.75 -14.43
CA GLN A 164 1.70 3.65 -14.29
C GLN A 164 2.93 3.81 -15.21
N THR A 165 2.80 4.49 -16.35
CA THR A 165 3.92 4.80 -17.27
C THR A 165 5.01 5.66 -16.64
N SER A 166 4.69 6.46 -15.62
CA SER A 166 5.70 7.26 -14.90
C SER A 166 6.64 6.43 -14.01
N PHE A 167 6.33 5.16 -13.73
CA PHE A 167 7.20 4.25 -12.99
C PHE A 167 8.29 3.60 -13.85
N TRP A 168 8.13 3.60 -15.17
CA TRP A 168 9.00 2.88 -16.11
C TRP A 168 9.92 3.81 -16.93
N ALA A 169 9.89 5.12 -16.70
CA ALA A 169 10.64 6.11 -17.47
C ALA A 169 12.10 6.30 -17.01
N ILE A 170 12.69 5.29 -16.36
CA ILE A 170 14.11 5.25 -15.96
C ILE A 170 14.89 4.41 -16.98
#